data_AF-A0A1V4AX93-F1
#
_entry.id   AF-A0A1V4AX93-F1
#
_cell.length_a   1.000
_cell.length_b   1.000
_cell.length_c   1.000
_cell.angle_alpha   90.00
_cell.angle_beta   90.00
_cell.angle_gamma   90.00
#
_symmetry.space_group_name_H-M   'P 1'
#
loop_
_entity.id
_entity.type
_entity.pdbx_description
1 polymer ?
#
loop_
_entity_poly.entity_id
_entity_poly.type
_entity_poly.pdbx_seq_one_letter_code
_entity_poly.pdbx_strand_id
1 'polypeptide(L)'
;MYLKKTDNPPYTHNLSYLATQGGIYENMTEEQKDTIDLIEPLNVEVRYPTHKEKLMQTLNYERCKEIIQRTEVLYQWIRKKLSNA
;
A
#
# COMPACT_ATOMS: atom_id res chain seq x y z
N MET A 1 -8.72 12.63 -15.54
CA MET A 1 -9.89 11.76 -15.72
C MET A 1 -9.62 10.45 -14.99
N TYR A 2 -9.87 10.40 -13.68
CA TYR A 2 -9.67 9.17 -12.90
C TYR A 2 -10.87 8.26 -13.18
N LEU A 3 -10.58 7.13 -13.82
CA LEU A 3 -11.59 6.22 -14.38
C LEU A 3 -12.58 5.78 -13.30
N LYS A 4 -13.83 6.19 -13.48
CA LYS A 4 -15.01 5.60 -12.84
C LYS A 4 -15.24 4.23 -13.50
N LYS A 5 -14.36 3.25 -13.24
CA LYS A 5 -14.64 1.87 -13.63
C LYS A 5 -15.86 1.43 -12.82
N THR A 6 -16.96 1.18 -13.53
CA THR A 6 -18.27 0.77 -12.98
C THR A 6 -18.30 -0.68 -12.50
N ASP A 7 -17.17 -1.37 -12.59
CA ASP A 7 -17.00 -2.74 -12.09
C ASP A 7 -16.44 -2.73 -10.66
N ASN A 8 -16.82 -3.75 -9.90
CA ASN A 8 -16.26 -3.97 -8.56
C ASN A 8 -14.73 -3.94 -8.62
N PRO A 9 -14.05 -3.30 -7.65
CA PRO A 9 -12.61 -3.37 -7.57
C PRO A 9 -12.19 -4.85 -7.53
N PRO A 10 -11.07 -5.21 -8.18
CA PRO A 10 -10.63 -6.59 -8.21
C PRO A 10 -10.45 -7.08 -6.77
N TYR A 11 -10.98 -8.26 -6.46
CA TYR A 11 -10.95 -8.87 -5.13
C TYR A 11 -9.56 -9.41 -4.78
N THR A 12 -8.57 -8.52 -4.82
CA THR A 12 -7.16 -8.81 -4.59
C THR A 12 -6.61 -7.90 -3.52
N HIS A 13 -5.66 -8.43 -2.75
CA HIS A 13 -4.87 -7.66 -1.81
C HIS A 13 -3.60 -7.11 -2.44
N ASN A 14 -3.38 -7.35 -3.74
CA ASN A 14 -2.20 -6.84 -4.43
C ASN A 14 -2.34 -5.32 -4.66
N LEU A 15 -1.64 -4.54 -3.85
CA LEU A 15 -1.72 -3.09 -3.80
C LEU A 15 -1.08 -2.45 -5.02
N SER A 16 0.01 -3.01 -5.54
CA SER A 16 0.65 -2.54 -6.77
C SER A 16 -0.30 -2.68 -7.96
N TYR A 17 -0.99 -3.81 -8.08
CA TYR A 17 -2.02 -4.04 -9.09
C TYR A 17 -3.21 -3.09 -8.92
N LEU A 18 -3.69 -2.87 -7.69
CA LEU A 18 -4.76 -1.89 -7.43
C LEU A 18 -4.36 -0.47 -7.84
N ALA A 19 -3.12 -0.06 -7.55
CA ALA A 19 -2.60 1.24 -7.94
C ALA A 19 -2.48 1.38 -9.47
N THR A 20 -2.06 0.31 -10.18
CA THR A 20 -2.02 0.29 -11.64
C THR A 20 -3.43 0.36 -12.23
N GLN A 21 -4.37 -0.44 -11.73
CA GLN A 21 -5.76 -0.42 -12.19
C GLN A 21 -6.46 0.92 -11.90
N GLY A 22 -6.09 1.57 -10.80
CA GLY A 22 -6.55 2.92 -10.44
C GLY A 22 -5.89 4.04 -11.25
N GLY A 23 -4.90 3.74 -12.11
CA GLY A 23 -4.20 4.72 -12.94
C GLY A 23 -3.30 5.67 -12.17
N ILE A 24 -2.96 5.36 -10.91
CA ILE A 24 -2.13 6.21 -10.05
C ILE A 24 -0.67 5.75 -10.00
N TYR A 25 -0.39 4.47 -10.30
CA TYR A 25 0.93 3.85 -10.15
C TYR A 25 2.06 4.59 -10.88
N GLU A 26 1.84 4.98 -12.13
CA GLU A 26 2.83 5.73 -12.94
C GLU A 26 3.16 7.12 -12.36
N ASN A 27 2.26 7.67 -11.54
CA ASN A 27 2.45 8.98 -10.91
C ASN A 27 3.05 8.89 -9.50
N MET A 28 3.31 7.67 -9.02
CA MET A 28 3.91 7.44 -7.71
C MET A 28 5.42 7.65 -7.77
N THR A 29 5.97 8.20 -6.69
CA THR A 29 7.43 8.24 -6.50
C THR A 29 7.95 6.83 -6.16
N GLU A 30 9.25 6.60 -6.36
CA GLU A 30 9.87 5.32 -5.96
C GLU A 30 9.67 5.02 -4.47
N GLU A 31 9.78 6.03 -3.60
CA GLU A 31 9.52 5.85 -2.16
C GLU A 31 8.07 5.43 -1.85
N GLN A 32 7.10 5.90 -2.65
CA GLN A 32 5.70 5.50 -2.51
C GLN A 32 5.48 4.06 -3.01
N LYS A 33 6.15 3.65 -4.08
CA LYS A 33 6.15 2.26 -4.57
C LYS A 33 6.79 1.32 -3.56
N ASP A 34 7.96 1.69 -3.03
CA ASP A 34 8.64 0.96 -1.94
C ASP A 34 7.74 0.83 -0.70
N THR A 35 6.93 1.85 -0.41
CA THR A 35 5.98 1.81 0.70
C THR A 35 4.86 0.81 0.44
N ILE A 36 4.34 0.75 -0.79
CA ILE A 36 3.35 -0.27 -1.18
C ILE A 36 3.94 -1.68 -1.04
N ASP A 37 5.12 -1.92 -1.59
CA ASP A 37 5.77 -3.23 -1.54
C ASP A 37 6.08 -3.67 -0.10
N LEU A 38 6.39 -2.70 0.78
CA LEU A 38 6.59 -2.94 2.20
C LEU A 38 5.31 -3.36 2.93
N ILE A 39 4.17 -2.73 2.65
CA ILE A 39 2.91 -2.97 3.39
C ILE A 39 2.06 -4.10 2.80
N GLU A 40 2.25 -4.46 1.54
CA GLU A 40 1.54 -5.54 0.86
C GLU A 40 1.61 -6.89 1.61
N PRO A 41 2.80 -7.40 2.02
CA PRO A 41 2.90 -8.66 2.77
C PRO A 41 2.35 -8.54 4.21
N LEU A 42 2.35 -7.33 4.80
CA LEU A 42 1.82 -7.08 6.16
C LEU A 42 0.31 -7.34 6.26
N ASN A 43 -0.41 -7.40 5.14
CA ASN A 43 -1.85 -7.65 5.12
C ASN A 43 -2.20 -9.13 4.93
N VAL A 44 -1.37 -9.90 4.22
CA VAL A 44 -1.70 -11.26 3.75
C VAL A 44 -0.91 -12.32 4.51
N GLU A 45 0.38 -12.10 4.73
CA GLU A 45 1.31 -13.13 5.20
C GLU A 45 1.25 -13.34 6.73
N VAL A 46 0.83 -12.32 7.48
CA VAL A 46 0.68 -12.39 8.96
C VAL A 46 -0.42 -13.38 9.38
N ARG A 47 -1.26 -13.83 8.44
CA ARG A 47 -2.29 -14.85 8.66
C ARG A 47 -1.71 -16.26 8.79
N TYR A 48 -0.46 -16.48 8.36
CA TYR A 48 0.22 -17.78 8.47
C TYR A 48 1.34 -17.73 9.52
N PRO A 49 1.36 -18.65 10.51
CA PRO A 49 2.26 -18.60 11.66
C PRO A 49 3.76 -18.50 11.30
N THR A 50 4.20 -19.22 10.27
CA THR A 50 5.61 -19.30 9.85
C THR A 50 6.12 -18.01 9.21
N HIS A 51 5.26 -17.30 8.47
CA HIS A 51 5.61 -15.99 7.89
C HIS A 51 5.52 -14.88 8.93
N LYS A 52 4.53 -14.98 9.82
CA LYS A 52 4.37 -14.07 10.96
C LYS A 52 5.61 -14.02 11.84
N GLU A 53 6.21 -15.15 12.20
CA GLU A 53 7.40 -15.15 13.07
C GLU A 53 8.59 -14.39 12.46
N LYS A 54 8.89 -14.65 11.18
CA LYS A 54 9.98 -13.95 10.46
C LYS A 54 9.70 -12.46 10.34
N LEU A 55 8.46 -12.09 10.09
CA LEU A 55 8.05 -10.69 10.00
C LEU A 55 8.12 -9.99 11.36
N MET A 56 7.67 -10.63 12.43
CA MET A 56 7.73 -10.06 13.78
C MET A 56 9.16 -9.79 14.24
N GLN A 57 10.15 -10.54 13.75
CA GLN A 57 11.57 -10.27 14.02
C GLN A 57 12.08 -8.97 13.38
N THR A 58 11.45 -8.50 12.30
CA THR A 58 11.84 -7.26 11.61
C THR A 58 11.03 -6.04 12.09
N LEU A 59 9.87 -6.26 12.72
CA LEU A 59 8.95 -5.23 13.20
C LEU A 59 9.27 -4.79 14.64
N ASN A 60 10.35 -4.04 14.82
CA ASN A 60 10.62 -3.33 16.08
C ASN A 60 9.86 -1.98 16.14
N TYR A 61 9.89 -1.32 17.30
CA TYR A 61 9.16 -0.06 17.52
C TYR A 61 9.49 1.03 16.49
N GLU A 62 10.77 1.28 16.23
CA GLU A 62 11.20 2.31 15.28
C GLU A 62 10.77 1.96 13.85
N ARG A 63 10.87 0.68 13.48
CA ARG A 63 10.43 0.21 12.16
C ARG A 63 8.91 0.37 11.99
N CYS A 64 8.12 0.01 13.00
CA CYS A 64 6.67 0.21 12.98
C CYS A 64 6.29 1.68 12.89
N LYS A 65 7.00 2.55 13.63
CA LYS A 65 6.80 4.00 13.57
C LYS A 65 7.09 4.55 12.18
N GLU A 66 8.18 4.12 11.55
CA GLU A 66 8.53 4.49 10.17
C GLU A 66 7.44 4.03 9.18
N ILE A 67 7.00 2.77 9.28
CA ILE A 67 5.93 2.21 8.42
C ILE A 67 4.66 3.06 8.53
N ILE A 68 4.24 3.40 9.75
CA ILE A 68 3.04 4.23 9.99
C ILE A 68 3.20 5.61 9.35
N GLN A 69 4.36 6.26 9.55
CA GLN A 69 4.63 7.60 8.99
C GLN A 69 4.61 7.59 7.46
N ARG A 70 5.27 6.61 6.82
CA ARG A 70 5.29 6.44 5.36
C ARG A 70 3.89 6.17 4.82
N THR A 71 3.12 5.33 5.52
CA THR A 71 1.73 5.03 5.15
C THR A 71 0.84 6.27 5.23
N GLU A 72 1.00 7.12 6.25
CA GLU A 72 0.26 8.38 6.40
C GLU A 72 0.58 9.35 5.24
N VAL A 73 1.85 9.49 4.86
CA VAL A 73 2.26 10.32 3.70
C VAL A 73 1.62 9.81 2.41
N LEU A 74 1.67 8.49 2.17
CA LEU A 74 1.04 7.87 1.01
C LEU A 74 -0.48 8.12 1.00
N TYR A 75 -1.15 7.92 2.14
CA TYR A 75 -2.59 8.16 2.28
C TYR A 75 -2.97 9.61 1.97
N GLN A 76 -2.24 10.58 2.52
CA GLN A 76 -2.47 12.00 2.26
C GLN A 76 -2.27 12.34 0.78
N TRP A 77 -1.26 11.76 0.13
CA TRP A 77 -1.03 11.94 -1.30
C TRP A 77 -2.20 11.39 -2.14
N ILE A 78 -2.67 10.18 -1.86
CA ILE A 78 -3.84 9.59 -2.54
C ILE A 78 -5.06 10.49 -2.35
N ARG A 79 -5.31 10.97 -1.13
CA ARG A 79 -6.43 11.89 -0.84
C ARG A 79 -6.34 13.19 -1.64
N LYS A 80 -5.15 13.79 -1.77
CA LYS A 80 -4.95 14.99 -2.58
C LYS A 80 -5.24 14.75 -4.06
N LYS A 81 -4.92 13.56 -4.58
CA LYS A 81 -5.26 13.19 -5.96
C LYS A 81 -6.77 13.07 -6.16
N LEU A 82 -7.50 12.57 -5.15
CA LEU A 82 -8.96 12.45 -5.18
C LEU A 82 -9.71 13.77 -4.96
N SER A 83 -9.17 14.69 -4.15
CA SER A 83 -9.78 16.02 -3.93
C SER A 83 -9.58 16.97 -5.12
N ASN A 84 -8.57 16.71 -5.95
CA ASN A 84 -8.28 17.46 -7.17
C ASN A 84 -8.77 16.73 -8.44
N ALA A 85 -9.64 15.72 -8.29
CA ALA A 85 -10.17 14.86 -9.35
C ALA A 85 -11.57 15.30 -9.83
#